data_AF-A0A8J8GNZ5-F1
#
_entry.id   AF-A0A8J8GNZ5-F1
#
_cell.length_a   1.000
_cell.length_b   1.000
_cell.length_c   1.000
_cell.angle_alpha   90.00
_cell.angle_beta   90.00
_cell.angle_gamma   90.00
#
_symmetry.space_group_name_H-M   'P 1'
#
loop_
_entity.id
_entity.type
_entity.pdbx_description
1 polymer ?
#
loop_
_entity_poly.entity_id
_entity_poly.type
_entity_poly.pdbx_seq_one_letter_code
_entity_poly.pdbx_strand_id
1 'polypeptide(L)'
;MRIREWQDILEDVTERDVDPEQWRAVAGDRAAGVGEDMYLAHPGAGVFFLKTYAKNPFEVRGVGTRVARNLDDEIGAFLPEADTGGRFAVQSPPEDEEQAETVSKRLETVLETHADAPTRPQDLFDDVMEALESPAFGPMEYDQYDRPDELEDLSERFEEADELLNSELEDLIETDEVDRGFM
;
A
#
# COMPACT_ATOMS: atom_id res chain seq x y z
N MET A 1 -2.52 8.46 18.86
CA MET A 1 -1.83 7.76 17.75
C MET A 1 -0.35 8.07 17.81
N ARG A 2 0.54 7.24 17.23
CA ARG A 2 1.97 7.58 17.10
C ARG A 2 2.29 7.70 15.61
N ILE A 3 2.70 8.87 15.19
CA ILE A 3 3.15 9.15 13.83
C ILE A 3 4.60 8.68 13.70
N ARG A 4 4.91 8.10 12.55
CA ARG A 4 6.26 7.64 12.18
C ARG A 4 6.51 7.95 10.72
N GLU A 5 7.76 7.78 10.28
CA GLU A 5 8.12 7.76 8.86
C GLU A 5 7.32 6.67 8.14
N TRP A 6 6.91 6.93 6.91
CA TRP A 6 6.11 5.98 6.12
C TRP A 6 6.80 4.61 5.94
N GLN A 7 8.13 4.60 5.83
CA GLN A 7 8.92 3.37 5.72
C GLN A 7 8.84 2.52 6.99
N ASP A 8 8.86 3.16 8.17
CA ASP A 8 8.68 2.45 9.45
C ASP A 8 7.28 1.81 9.54
N ILE A 9 6.28 2.41 8.88
CA ILE A 9 4.93 1.82 8.81
C ILE A 9 4.91 0.64 7.83
N LEU A 10 5.60 0.74 6.70
CA LEU A 10 5.70 -0.38 5.75
C LEU A 10 6.50 -1.54 6.31
N GLU A 11 7.57 -1.29 7.07
CA GLU A 11 8.30 -2.34 7.80
C GLU A 11 7.35 -3.09 8.75
N ASP A 12 6.54 -2.35 9.50
CA ASP A 12 5.46 -2.87 10.36
C ASP A 12 4.39 -3.68 9.61
N VAL A 13 4.19 -3.44 8.31
CA VAL A 13 3.30 -4.22 7.43
C VAL A 13 4.01 -5.50 7.01
N THR A 14 5.27 -5.39 6.56
CA THR A 14 6.03 -6.51 6.02
C THR A 14 6.48 -7.53 7.06
N GLU A 15 6.70 -7.12 8.31
CA GLU A 15 7.16 -8.01 9.38
C GLU A 15 6.00 -8.77 10.06
N ARG A 16 4.75 -8.52 9.65
CA ARG A 16 3.59 -9.18 10.27
C ARG A 16 3.40 -10.58 9.73
N ASP A 17 3.34 -11.53 10.66
CA ASP A 17 2.92 -12.91 10.41
C ASP A 17 1.38 -12.97 10.26
N VAL A 18 0.90 -12.56 9.08
CA VAL A 18 -0.50 -12.61 8.65
C VAL A 18 -0.60 -13.11 7.21
N ASP A 19 -1.81 -13.42 6.77
CA ASP A 19 -2.05 -13.90 5.40
C ASP A 19 -1.74 -12.78 4.38
N PRO A 20 -0.72 -12.93 3.52
CA PRO A 20 -0.27 -11.86 2.63
C PRO A 20 -1.31 -11.53 1.54
N GLU A 21 -2.24 -12.45 1.21
CA GLU A 21 -3.29 -12.29 0.19
C GLU A 21 -4.47 -11.43 0.68
N GLN A 22 -4.62 -11.28 2.00
CA GLN A 22 -5.79 -10.61 2.59
C GLN A 22 -5.61 -9.11 2.75
N TRP A 23 -4.48 -8.56 2.30
CA TRP A 23 -4.27 -7.12 2.32
C TRP A 23 -5.07 -6.43 1.21
N ARG A 24 -5.57 -5.23 1.52
CA ARG A 24 -6.35 -4.39 0.61
C ARG A 24 -5.85 -2.95 0.71
N ALA A 25 -5.89 -2.24 -0.42
CA ALA A 25 -5.39 -0.88 -0.48
C ALA A 25 -6.40 0.07 -1.14
N VAL A 26 -6.38 1.32 -0.69
CA VAL A 26 -7.01 2.45 -1.38
C VAL A 26 -6.01 3.59 -1.38
N ALA A 27 -5.70 4.17 -2.53
CA ALA A 27 -4.82 5.32 -2.60
C ALA A 27 -5.24 6.30 -3.71
N GLY A 28 -4.66 7.49 -3.68
CA GLY A 28 -4.93 8.54 -4.65
C GLY A 28 -4.36 9.88 -4.18
N ASP A 29 -4.66 10.94 -4.92
CA ASP A 29 -4.18 12.27 -4.61
C ASP A 29 -4.63 12.75 -3.22
N ARG A 30 -3.75 13.50 -2.56
CA ARG A 30 -4.10 14.22 -1.34
C ARG A 30 -5.20 15.24 -1.62
N ALA A 31 -6.12 15.38 -0.67
CA ALA A 31 -7.19 16.38 -0.75
C ALA A 31 -6.64 17.83 -0.78
N ALA A 32 -5.45 18.05 -0.21
CA ALA A 32 -4.76 19.33 -0.23
C ALA A 32 -3.24 19.14 -0.35
N GLY A 33 -2.61 20.03 -1.12
CA GLY A 33 -1.15 20.08 -1.29
C GLY A 33 -0.63 19.04 -2.28
N VAL A 34 0.67 18.76 -2.21
CA VAL A 34 1.34 17.77 -3.05
C VAL A 34 1.43 16.42 -2.33
N GLY A 35 1.33 15.34 -3.10
CA GLY A 35 1.50 13.98 -2.60
C GLY A 35 0.26 13.12 -2.69
N GLU A 36 0.35 11.93 -2.13
CA GLU A 36 -0.68 10.88 -2.17
C GLU A 36 -1.09 10.45 -0.75
N ASP A 37 -2.34 10.06 -0.61
CA ASP A 37 -2.90 9.38 0.56
C ASP A 37 -3.02 7.89 0.25
N MET A 38 -2.69 7.02 1.21
CA MET A 38 -2.84 5.57 1.06
C MET A 38 -3.30 4.91 2.35
N TYR A 39 -4.38 4.12 2.26
CA TYR A 39 -4.79 3.18 3.30
C TYR A 39 -4.37 1.76 2.92
N LEU A 40 -3.72 1.07 3.86
CA LEU A 40 -3.41 -0.35 3.80
C LEU A 40 -4.16 -1.06 4.91
N ALA A 41 -4.92 -2.09 4.58
CA ALA A 41 -5.80 -2.76 5.52
C ALA A 41 -5.71 -4.28 5.42
N HIS A 42 -5.72 -4.95 6.55
CA HIS A 42 -5.78 -6.41 6.62
C HIS A 42 -6.60 -6.85 7.85
N PRO A 43 -7.48 -7.88 7.73
CA PRO A 43 -8.38 -8.33 8.79
C PRO A 43 -7.74 -8.52 10.17
N GLY A 44 -6.61 -9.22 10.21
CA GLY A 44 -5.86 -9.50 11.44
C GLY A 44 -4.75 -8.51 11.81
N ALA A 45 -4.42 -7.55 10.93
CA ALA A 45 -3.29 -6.63 11.14
C ALA A 45 -3.74 -5.19 11.38
N GLY A 46 -4.98 -4.84 11.02
CA GLY A 46 -5.55 -3.51 11.21
C GLY A 46 -5.46 -2.65 9.97
N VAL A 47 -5.60 -1.35 10.17
CA VAL A 47 -5.66 -0.34 9.11
C VAL A 47 -4.56 0.68 9.37
N PHE A 48 -3.76 0.90 8.35
CA PHE A 48 -2.62 1.81 8.31
C PHE A 48 -2.92 2.92 7.33
N PHE A 49 -2.59 4.14 7.72
CA PHE A 49 -2.76 5.33 6.90
C PHE A 49 -1.40 5.97 6.67
N LEU A 50 -1.06 6.18 5.42
CA LEU A 50 0.18 6.78 4.93
C LEU A 50 -0.15 8.05 4.14
N LYS A 51 0.70 9.05 4.28
CA LYS A 51 0.75 10.20 3.37
C LYS A 51 2.17 10.35 2.85
N THR A 52 2.33 10.42 1.54
CA THR A 52 3.64 10.48 0.89
C THR A 52 3.72 11.63 -0.10
N TYR A 53 4.93 12.09 -0.41
CA TYR A 53 5.21 12.97 -1.54
C TYR A 53 6.53 12.59 -2.19
N ALA A 54 6.63 12.83 -3.49
CA ALA A 54 7.89 12.70 -4.21
C ALA A 54 8.74 13.95 -3.96
N LYS A 55 9.84 13.81 -3.21
CA LYS A 55 10.84 14.88 -3.09
C LYS A 55 11.55 15.12 -4.42
N ASN A 56 11.82 14.03 -5.14
CA ASN A 56 12.34 14.00 -6.50
C ASN A 56 12.00 12.63 -7.13
N PRO A 57 12.26 12.40 -8.44
CA PRO A 57 11.90 11.15 -9.11
C PRO A 57 12.52 9.86 -8.53
N PHE A 58 13.47 9.97 -7.60
CA PHE A 58 14.15 8.83 -6.98
C PHE A 58 13.89 8.71 -5.47
N GLU A 59 13.24 9.68 -4.86
CA GLU A 59 13.07 9.75 -3.41
C GLU A 59 11.64 10.14 -3.05
N VAL A 60 10.96 9.19 -2.39
CA VAL A 60 9.65 9.38 -1.79
C VAL A 60 9.81 9.49 -0.28
N ARG A 61 9.16 10.49 0.31
CA ARG A 61 9.11 10.74 1.75
C ARG A 61 7.66 10.76 2.21
N GLY A 62 7.45 10.66 3.51
CA GLY A 62 6.10 10.58 4.02
C GLY A 62 6.02 10.22 5.48
N VAL A 63 4.81 10.31 6.00
CA VAL A 63 4.47 9.92 7.37
C VAL A 63 3.35 8.91 7.35
N GLY A 64 3.18 8.20 8.44
CA GLY A 64 2.02 7.35 8.60
C GLY A 64 1.76 6.92 10.04
N THR A 65 0.65 6.23 10.21
CA THR A 65 0.23 5.70 11.49
C THR A 65 -0.73 4.52 11.32
N ARG A 66 -1.01 3.83 12.42
CA ARG A 66 -2.06 2.80 12.48
C ARG A 66 -3.32 3.40 13.07
N VAL A 67 -4.39 3.47 12.26
CA VAL A 67 -5.67 4.11 12.62
C VAL A 67 -6.66 3.12 13.23
N ALA A 68 -6.56 1.82 12.89
CA ALA A 68 -7.39 0.77 13.48
C ALA A 68 -6.59 -0.50 13.79
N ARG A 69 -7.00 -1.23 14.85
CA ARG A 69 -6.33 -2.47 15.26
C ARG A 69 -6.78 -3.69 14.46
N ASN A 70 -8.02 -3.72 14.00
CA ASN A 70 -8.57 -4.76 13.15
C ASN A 70 -9.42 -4.09 12.07
N LEU A 71 -9.69 -4.81 10.99
CA LEU A 71 -10.67 -4.40 9.99
C LEU A 71 -12.04 -4.92 10.40
N ASP A 72 -12.99 -4.02 10.64
CA ASP A 72 -14.40 -4.35 10.84
C ASP A 72 -15.20 -4.12 9.55
N ASP A 73 -16.47 -4.54 9.55
CA ASP A 73 -17.33 -4.45 8.37
C ASP A 73 -17.62 -2.98 7.98
N GLU A 74 -17.57 -2.04 8.93
CA GLU A 74 -17.80 -0.61 8.66
C GLU A 74 -16.63 -0.03 7.85
N ILE A 75 -15.39 -0.32 8.25
CA ILE A 75 -14.20 0.12 7.51
C ILE A 75 -14.03 -0.71 6.23
N GLY A 76 -14.32 -2.01 6.30
CA GLY A 76 -14.18 -2.95 5.18
C GLY A 76 -15.07 -2.60 3.98
N ALA A 77 -16.18 -1.89 4.19
CA ALA A 77 -17.06 -1.42 3.14
C ALA A 77 -16.41 -0.43 2.16
N PHE A 78 -15.34 0.27 2.58
CA PHE A 78 -14.60 1.22 1.75
C PHE A 78 -13.39 0.59 1.05
N LEU A 79 -13.16 -0.71 1.21
CA LEU A 79 -12.00 -1.39 0.63
C LEU A 79 -12.43 -2.22 -0.58
N PRO A 80 -11.56 -2.34 -1.61
CA PRO A 80 -11.89 -3.11 -2.80
C PRO A 80 -12.08 -4.60 -2.47
N GLU A 81 -12.99 -5.23 -3.21
CA GLU A 81 -13.18 -6.69 -3.19
C GLU A 81 -12.08 -7.39 -4.01
N ALA A 82 -11.87 -8.69 -3.75
CA ALA A 82 -10.77 -9.48 -4.32
C ALA A 82 -10.69 -9.44 -5.86
N ASP A 83 -11.81 -9.31 -6.55
CA ASP A 83 -11.91 -9.33 -8.01
C ASP A 83 -12.01 -7.93 -8.66
N THR A 84 -11.90 -6.86 -7.86
CA THR A 84 -12.12 -5.47 -8.34
C THR A 84 -10.84 -4.62 -8.31
N GLY A 85 -10.82 -3.56 -9.12
CA GLY A 85 -9.77 -2.54 -9.09
C GLY A 85 -8.40 -2.96 -9.66
N GLY A 86 -7.40 -2.13 -9.38
CA GLY A 86 -5.99 -2.41 -9.60
C GLY A 86 -5.43 -3.40 -8.58
N ARG A 87 -4.11 -3.56 -8.57
CA ARG A 87 -3.40 -4.45 -7.66
C ARG A 87 -2.19 -3.75 -7.09
N PHE A 88 -1.83 -4.10 -5.87
CA PHE A 88 -0.58 -3.68 -5.25
C PHE A 88 0.16 -4.90 -4.73
N ALA A 89 1.48 -4.76 -4.60
CA ALA A 89 2.32 -5.73 -3.92
C ALA A 89 3.48 -5.00 -3.26
N VAL A 90 3.85 -5.46 -2.07
CA VAL A 90 5.09 -5.08 -1.39
C VAL A 90 6.14 -6.12 -1.72
N GLN A 91 7.35 -5.69 -2.05
CA GLN A 91 8.43 -6.58 -2.43
C GLN A 91 9.62 -6.38 -1.50
N SER A 92 10.11 -7.48 -0.95
CA SER A 92 11.34 -7.51 -0.16
C SER A 92 12.46 -8.09 -1.01
N PRO A 93 13.67 -7.51 -0.97
CA PRO A 93 14.81 -8.10 -1.65
C PRO A 93 15.15 -9.47 -1.03
N PRO A 94 15.65 -10.44 -1.81
CA PRO A 94 16.12 -11.69 -1.25
C PRO A 94 17.30 -11.43 -0.29
N GLU A 95 17.33 -12.15 0.83
CA GLU A 95 18.34 -12.06 1.87
C GLU A 95 19.71 -12.57 1.39
N ASP A 96 19.70 -13.59 0.52
CA ASP A 96 20.89 -14.22 -0.03
C ASP A 96 20.68 -14.87 -1.41
N GLU A 97 21.75 -15.42 -1.95
CA GLU A 97 21.77 -16.11 -3.25
C GLU A 97 20.88 -17.37 -3.26
N GLU A 98 20.78 -18.09 -2.14
CA GLU A 98 19.98 -19.31 -2.05
C GLU A 98 18.49 -19.00 -2.12
N GLN A 99 18.04 -17.96 -1.40
CA GLN A 99 16.67 -17.48 -1.49
C GLN A 99 16.37 -16.96 -2.90
N ALA A 100 17.27 -16.18 -3.50
CA ALA A 100 17.11 -15.68 -4.86
C ALA A 100 16.93 -16.83 -5.87
N GLU A 101 17.70 -17.91 -5.76
CA GLU A 101 17.53 -19.11 -6.58
C GLU A 101 16.19 -19.81 -6.34
N THR A 102 15.74 -19.87 -5.08
CA THR A 102 14.49 -20.52 -4.70
C THR A 102 13.29 -19.78 -5.28
N VAL A 103 13.24 -18.47 -5.08
CA VAL A 103 12.19 -17.59 -5.64
C VAL A 103 12.18 -17.69 -7.17
N SER A 104 13.35 -17.67 -7.81
CA SER A 104 13.47 -17.79 -9.27
C SER A 104 12.85 -19.09 -9.81
N LYS A 105 13.19 -20.24 -9.21
CA LYS A 105 12.65 -21.56 -9.62
C LYS A 105 11.14 -21.66 -9.41
N ARG A 106 10.62 -21.10 -8.29
CA ARG A 106 9.18 -21.06 -8.02
C ARG A 106 8.45 -20.21 -9.06
N LEU A 107 8.96 -19.02 -9.34
CA LEU A 107 8.38 -18.12 -10.33
C LEU A 107 8.35 -18.75 -11.73
N GLU A 108 9.44 -19.40 -12.15
CA GLU A 108 9.48 -20.15 -13.41
C GLU A 108 8.38 -21.22 -13.47
N THR A 109 8.25 -22.02 -12.41
CA THR A 109 7.23 -23.07 -12.31
C THR A 109 5.80 -22.53 -12.39
N VAL A 110 5.52 -21.41 -11.72
CA VAL A 110 4.21 -20.73 -11.76
C VAL A 110 3.90 -20.30 -13.19
N LEU A 111 4.84 -19.61 -13.85
CA LEU A 111 4.64 -19.12 -15.21
C LEU A 111 4.44 -20.25 -16.23
N GLU A 112 5.17 -21.36 -16.11
CA GLU A 112 4.96 -22.55 -16.95
C GLU A 112 3.56 -23.14 -16.76
N THR A 113 3.12 -23.27 -15.50
CA THR A 113 1.81 -23.83 -15.16
C THR A 113 0.66 -23.00 -15.76
N HIS A 114 0.74 -21.67 -15.64
CA HIS A 114 -0.25 -20.74 -16.20
C HIS A 114 -0.17 -20.60 -17.72
N ALA A 115 0.96 -20.91 -18.34
CA ALA A 115 1.09 -20.97 -19.79
C ALA A 115 0.42 -22.22 -20.40
N ASP A 116 0.44 -23.33 -19.66
CA ASP A 116 -0.09 -24.63 -20.12
C ASP A 116 -1.59 -24.83 -19.88
N ALA A 117 -2.24 -23.98 -19.05
CA ALA A 117 -3.65 -24.08 -18.72
C ALA A 117 -4.38 -22.73 -18.78
N PRO A 118 -5.70 -22.69 -19.06
CA PRO A 118 -6.48 -21.46 -18.93
C PRO A 118 -6.38 -20.89 -17.51
N THR A 119 -6.04 -19.61 -17.39
CA THR A 119 -5.92 -18.89 -16.12
C THR A 119 -6.75 -17.61 -16.09
N ARG A 120 -7.10 -17.14 -14.89
CA ARG A 120 -7.65 -15.81 -14.67
C ARG A 120 -6.51 -14.84 -14.28
N PRO A 121 -6.64 -13.54 -14.58
CA PRO A 121 -5.61 -12.56 -14.20
C PRO A 121 -5.29 -12.55 -12.70
N GLN A 122 -6.29 -12.75 -11.84
CA GLN A 122 -6.14 -12.79 -10.38
C GLN A 122 -5.38 -14.06 -9.94
N ASP A 123 -5.73 -15.25 -10.45
CA ASP A 123 -5.01 -16.48 -10.11
C ASP A 123 -3.51 -16.39 -10.46
N LEU A 124 -3.16 -15.82 -11.62
CA LEU A 124 -1.76 -15.62 -11.99
C LEU A 124 -1.07 -14.61 -11.07
N PHE A 125 -1.74 -13.52 -10.70
CA PHE A 125 -1.16 -12.50 -9.83
C PHE A 125 -0.86 -13.08 -8.44
N ASP A 126 -1.83 -13.76 -7.84
CA ASP A 126 -1.71 -14.33 -6.50
C ASP A 126 -0.56 -15.35 -6.45
N ASP A 127 -0.52 -16.30 -7.39
CA ASP A 127 0.54 -17.32 -7.45
C ASP A 127 1.93 -16.71 -7.70
N VAL A 128 2.03 -15.63 -8.50
CA VAL A 128 3.30 -14.92 -8.71
C VAL A 128 3.75 -14.22 -7.43
N MET A 129 2.83 -13.55 -6.72
CA MET A 129 3.18 -12.88 -5.47
C MET A 129 3.56 -13.86 -4.37
N GLU A 130 2.90 -15.03 -4.30
CA GLU A 130 3.29 -16.13 -3.42
C GLU A 130 4.69 -16.66 -3.78
N ALA A 131 4.97 -16.87 -5.08
CA ALA A 131 6.28 -17.34 -5.54
C ALA A 131 7.41 -16.35 -5.23
N LEU A 132 7.11 -15.04 -5.26
CA LEU A 132 8.01 -13.96 -4.87
C LEU A 132 8.13 -13.77 -3.35
N GLU A 133 7.41 -14.55 -2.55
CA GLU A 133 7.35 -14.42 -1.09
C GLU A 133 6.95 -12.98 -0.67
N SER A 134 6.03 -12.37 -1.43
CA SER A 134 5.54 -11.02 -1.17
C SER A 134 4.83 -10.98 0.20
N PRO A 135 5.25 -10.11 1.14
CA PRO A 135 4.67 -10.08 2.48
C PRO A 135 3.28 -9.44 2.55
N ALA A 136 2.90 -8.67 1.52
CA ALA A 136 1.59 -8.04 1.43
C ALA A 136 1.24 -7.74 -0.02
N PHE A 137 0.13 -8.27 -0.50
CA PHE A 137 -0.39 -8.00 -1.83
C PHE A 137 -1.90 -8.17 -1.87
N GLY A 138 -2.54 -7.60 -2.89
CA GLY A 138 -3.98 -7.76 -3.05
C GLY A 138 -4.63 -6.67 -3.90
N PRO A 139 -5.97 -6.54 -3.83
CA PRO A 139 -6.71 -5.54 -4.58
C PRO A 139 -6.40 -4.13 -4.08
N MET A 140 -6.35 -3.19 -5.03
CA MET A 140 -6.12 -1.78 -4.78
C MET A 140 -7.12 -0.94 -5.58
N GLU A 141 -7.83 -0.04 -4.90
CA GLU A 141 -8.51 1.06 -5.58
C GLU A 141 -7.54 2.23 -5.70
N TYR A 142 -7.32 2.72 -6.93
CA TYR A 142 -6.36 3.77 -7.22
C TYR A 142 -6.77 4.54 -8.46
N ASP A 143 -6.85 5.86 -8.34
CA ASP A 143 -6.94 6.77 -9.47
C ASP A 143 -5.63 7.56 -9.60
N GLN A 144 -5.05 7.54 -10.80
CA GLN A 144 -3.78 8.22 -11.12
C GLN A 144 -3.94 9.73 -11.34
N TYR A 145 -5.17 10.20 -11.49
CA TYR A 145 -5.48 11.57 -11.87
C TYR A 145 -6.45 12.25 -10.92
N ASP A 146 -7.01 11.49 -9.96
CA ASP A 146 -8.00 11.97 -9.03
C ASP A 146 -7.93 11.21 -7.69
N ARG A 147 -8.83 11.58 -6.78
CA ARG A 147 -9.03 10.91 -5.50
C ARG A 147 -10.27 10.00 -5.59
N PRO A 148 -10.14 8.68 -5.32
CA PRO A 148 -11.31 7.80 -5.24
C PRO A 148 -12.29 8.24 -4.13
N ASP A 149 -13.60 8.07 -4.36
CA ASP A 149 -14.64 8.41 -3.37
C ASP A 149 -14.42 7.65 -2.05
N GLU A 150 -14.00 6.38 -2.14
CA GLU A 150 -13.69 5.55 -0.98
C GLU A 150 -12.53 6.11 -0.14
N LEU A 151 -11.58 6.81 -0.78
CA LEU A 151 -10.46 7.46 -0.09
C LEU A 151 -10.93 8.71 0.66
N GLU A 152 -11.87 9.46 0.08
CA GLU A 152 -12.51 10.60 0.75
C GLU A 152 -13.29 10.12 1.98
N ASP A 153 -14.14 9.10 1.82
CA ASP A 153 -14.91 8.52 2.93
C ASP A 153 -14.01 8.00 4.07
N LEU A 154 -12.90 7.32 3.73
CA LEU A 154 -11.91 6.87 4.72
C LEU A 154 -11.25 8.05 5.44
N SER A 155 -10.92 9.13 4.72
CA SER A 155 -10.35 10.33 5.35
C SER A 155 -11.33 11.04 6.28
N GLU A 156 -12.62 11.11 5.94
CA GLU A 156 -13.65 11.63 6.85
C GLU A 156 -13.80 10.74 8.09
N ARG A 157 -13.74 9.41 7.89
CA ARG A 157 -13.86 8.45 9.00
C ARG A 157 -12.71 8.53 10.00
N PHE A 158 -11.52 8.91 9.55
CA PHE A 158 -10.30 9.07 10.33
C PHE A 158 -9.79 10.52 10.35
N GLU A 159 -10.69 11.50 10.36
CA GLU A 159 -10.41 12.95 10.31
C GLU A 159 -9.28 13.39 11.26
N GLU A 160 -9.31 12.96 12.53
CA GLU A 160 -8.26 13.33 13.51
C GLU A 160 -6.86 12.84 13.07
N ALA A 161 -6.77 11.65 12.47
CA ALA A 161 -5.52 11.14 11.94
C ALA A 161 -5.11 11.87 10.65
N ASP A 162 -6.09 12.22 9.81
CA ASP A 162 -5.87 12.96 8.57
C ASP A 162 -5.29 14.35 8.81
N GLU A 163 -5.92 15.14 9.68
CA GLU A 163 -5.46 16.48 10.06
C GLU A 163 -4.03 16.43 10.63
N LEU A 164 -3.78 15.47 11.51
CA LEU A 164 -2.50 15.33 12.18
C LEU A 164 -1.39 14.90 11.21
N LEU A 165 -1.64 13.92 10.34
CA LEU A 165 -0.67 13.50 9.32
C LEU A 165 -0.45 14.59 8.27
N ASN A 166 -1.49 15.36 7.91
CA ASN A 166 -1.35 16.49 6.99
C ASN A 166 -0.41 17.54 7.57
N SER A 167 -0.58 17.93 8.84
CA SER A 167 0.30 18.91 9.49
C SER A 167 1.76 18.45 9.50
N GLU A 168 2.04 17.19 9.85
CA GLU A 168 3.42 16.68 9.88
C GLU A 168 4.01 16.57 8.46
N LEU A 169 3.20 16.17 7.47
CA LEU A 169 3.65 16.09 6.09
C LEU A 169 3.96 17.47 5.50
N GLU A 170 3.15 18.49 5.83
CA GLU A 170 3.37 19.87 5.43
C GLU A 170 4.72 20.39 5.96
N ASP A 171 5.04 20.14 7.23
CA ASP A 171 6.34 20.51 7.80
C ASP A 171 7.52 19.85 7.04
N LEU A 172 7.37 18.58 6.61
CA LEU A 172 8.39 17.89 5.79
C LEU A 172 8.51 18.50 4.39
N ILE A 173 7.38 18.79 3.74
CA ILE A 173 7.34 19.39 2.40
C ILE A 173 7.98 20.78 2.41
N GLU A 174 7.64 21.62 3.39
CA GLU A 174 8.23 22.96 3.55
C GLU A 174 9.74 22.86 3.79
N THR A 175 10.17 21.90 4.62
CA THR A 175 11.60 21.66 4.90
C THR A 175 12.37 21.24 3.65
N ASP A 176 11.75 20.42 2.79
CA ASP A 176 12.35 19.98 1.53
C ASP A 176 12.15 20.97 0.36
N GLU A 177 11.43 22.06 0.58
CA GLU A 177 11.13 23.13 -0.39
C GLU A 177 10.44 22.59 -1.67
N VAL A 178 9.65 21.53 -1.55
CA VAL A 178 8.99 20.85 -2.69
C VAL A 178 7.72 21.59 -3.15
N ASP A 179 7.10 22.37 -2.27
CA ASP A 179 5.93 23.19 -2.55
C ASP A 179 6.23 24.46 -3.38
N ARG A 180 7.51 24.77 -3.62
CA ARG A 180 7.95 26.00 -4.30
C ARG A 180 7.90 25.92 -5.82
N GLY A 181 6.83 25.36 -6.37
CA GLY A 181 6.55 25.38 -7.80
C GLY A 181 6.46 26.81 -8.34
N PHE A 182 6.83 27.01 -9.62
CA PHE A 182 6.62 28.29 -10.29
C PHE A 182 5.12 28.61 -10.38
N MET A 183 4.72 29.70 -9.74
CA MET A 183 3.39 30.30 -9.85
C MET A 183 3.23 31.06 -11.18
#